data_AF-A0A6G3WI31-F1
#
_entry.id   AF-A0A6G3WI31-F1
#
_cell.length_a   1.000
_cell.length_b   1.000
_cell.length_c   1.000
_cell.angle_alpha   90.00
_cell.angle_beta   90.00
_cell.angle_gamma   90.00
#
_symmetry.space_group_name_H-M   'P 1'
#
loop_
_entity.id
_entity.type
_entity.pdbx_description
1 polymer ?
#
loop_
_entity_poly.entity_id
_entity_poly.type
_entity_poly.pdbx_seq_one_letter_code
_entity_poly.pdbx_strand_id
1 'polypeptide(L)'
;DTATYADTATNANTVSGGTFNEPVVQAGSITGGVHAYYGQTPHSGLSRVADWPQLDRANAIALGVRRPRRIADERPLPRYVVRDCADALDAQVRAAAREGGLVLVTGEPLSGKTRTLWAALFTNLSGTTRILHPAPGTDLRGLTDMLRARGDAECVLWLDDLDGHLGEHGLTAARLAELARLRVPVLATMSDEAYDAHRFGS
;
A
#
# COMPACT_ATOMS: atom_id res chain seq x y z
N ASP A 1 -13.52 -10.44 64.99
CA ASP A 1 -12.23 -10.08 64.40
C ASP A 1 -11.84 -11.12 63.36
N THR A 2 -12.24 -10.88 62.11
CA THR A 2 -11.45 -10.27 61.00
C THR A 2 -10.34 -11.21 60.51
N ALA A 3 -10.16 -11.52 59.23
CA ALA A 3 -10.92 -11.38 58.00
C ALA A 3 -10.22 -12.31 56.99
N THR A 4 -10.96 -13.04 56.17
CA THR A 4 -10.43 -13.81 55.04
C THR A 4 -9.98 -12.83 53.95
N TYR A 5 -8.66 -12.72 53.69
CA TYR A 5 -8.16 -12.06 52.48
C TYR A 5 -8.21 -13.07 51.32
N ALA A 6 -9.28 -13.00 50.53
CA ALA A 6 -9.28 -13.56 49.19
C ALA A 6 -8.63 -12.52 48.27
N ASP A 7 -7.40 -12.78 47.84
CA ASP A 7 -6.73 -11.99 46.81
C ASP A 7 -7.29 -12.41 45.44
N THR A 8 -8.44 -11.85 45.07
CA THR A 8 -8.93 -11.89 43.69
C THR A 8 -8.05 -10.99 42.84
N ALA A 9 -6.95 -11.55 42.33
CA ALA A 9 -6.19 -10.96 41.24
C ALA A 9 -7.15 -10.70 40.07
N THR A 10 -7.55 -9.43 39.93
CA THR A 10 -8.47 -9.00 38.87
C THR A 10 -7.67 -8.96 37.58
N ASN A 11 -7.66 -10.07 36.85
CA ASN A 11 -7.09 -10.17 35.51
C ASN A 11 -8.01 -9.43 34.53
N ALA A 12 -7.94 -8.11 34.52
CA ALA A 12 -8.59 -7.28 33.53
C ALA A 12 -7.55 -6.83 32.52
N ASN A 13 -7.66 -7.26 31.27
CA ASN A 13 -7.00 -6.54 30.19
C ASN A 13 -8.05 -5.80 29.35
N THR A 14 -7.67 -4.58 28.97
CA THR A 14 -8.50 -3.63 28.24
C THR A 14 -7.86 -3.40 26.88
N VAL A 15 -8.64 -3.58 25.83
CA VAL A 15 -8.27 -3.19 24.46
C VAL A 15 -8.98 -1.87 24.18
N SER A 16 -8.23 -0.83 23.81
CA SER A 16 -8.82 0.46 23.43
C SER A 16 -8.15 1.01 22.17
N GLY A 17 -8.99 1.41 21.20
CA GLY A 17 -8.58 1.94 19.90
C GLY A 17 -8.18 0.87 18.86
N GLY A 18 -8.38 1.21 17.58
CA GLY A 18 -7.96 0.40 16.42
C GLY A 18 -9.09 -0.39 15.74
N THR A 19 -8.84 -0.79 14.48
CA THR A 19 -9.67 -1.75 13.74
C THR A 19 -8.93 -3.08 13.72
N PHE A 20 -9.53 -4.12 14.31
CA PHE A 20 -8.97 -5.47 14.30
C PHE A 20 -9.63 -6.24 13.17
N ASN A 21 -8.84 -6.72 12.23
CA ASN A 21 -9.34 -7.45 11.06
C ASN A 21 -9.37 -8.97 11.30
N GLU A 22 -8.92 -9.45 12.47
CA GLU A 22 -8.69 -10.86 12.81
C GLU A 22 -8.95 -11.16 14.31
N PRO A 23 -9.05 -12.44 14.74
CA PRO A 23 -9.30 -12.82 16.12
C PRO A 23 -8.25 -12.26 17.11
N VAL A 24 -8.73 -11.55 18.13
CA VAL A 24 -7.90 -11.00 19.21
C VAL A 24 -7.79 -12.03 20.33
N VAL A 25 -6.58 -12.51 20.60
CA VAL A 25 -6.28 -13.34 21.78
C VAL A 25 -5.61 -12.47 22.84
N GLN A 26 -6.21 -12.44 24.03
CA GLN A 26 -5.77 -11.61 25.14
C GLN A 26 -5.40 -12.50 26.34
N ALA A 27 -4.18 -12.36 26.87
CA ALA A 27 -3.69 -13.14 28.01
C ALA A 27 -3.12 -12.23 29.10
N GLY A 28 -3.36 -12.54 30.38
CA GLY A 28 -2.91 -11.73 31.52
C GLY A 28 -1.40 -11.84 31.82
N SER A 29 -0.78 -12.97 31.51
CA SER A 29 0.69 -13.13 31.52
C SER A 29 1.11 -14.17 30.50
N ILE A 30 2.26 -13.95 29.85
CA ILE A 30 2.86 -14.93 28.92
C ILE A 30 4.25 -15.27 29.47
N THR A 31 4.42 -16.52 29.88
CA THR A 31 5.70 -17.03 30.39
C THR A 31 6.32 -17.92 29.33
N GLY A 32 7.24 -17.38 28.53
CA GLY A 32 7.90 -18.08 27.42
C GLY A 32 8.27 -17.14 26.27
N GLY A 33 9.07 -17.62 25.31
CA GLY A 33 9.41 -16.85 24.11
C GLY A 33 8.17 -16.67 23.22
N VAL A 34 7.76 -15.42 23.00
CA VAL A 34 6.69 -15.10 22.05
C VAL A 34 7.29 -15.03 20.65
N HIS A 35 7.01 -16.04 19.83
CA HIS A 35 7.25 -15.98 18.40
C HIS A 35 5.96 -15.55 17.71
N ALA A 36 5.89 -14.27 17.33
CA ALA A 36 4.83 -13.76 16.49
C ALA A 36 5.07 -14.25 15.05
N TYR A 37 4.43 -15.36 14.69
CA TYR A 37 4.22 -15.67 13.28
C TYR A 37 3.18 -14.67 12.78
N TYR A 38 3.62 -13.62 12.09
CA TYR A 38 2.74 -12.97 11.12
C TYR A 38 2.45 -14.04 10.07
N GLY A 39 1.41 -14.84 10.30
CA GLY A 39 0.91 -15.76 9.31
C GLY A 39 0.69 -14.94 8.05
N GLN A 40 1.34 -15.32 6.96
CA GLN A 40 0.90 -14.91 5.64
C GLN A 40 -0.60 -15.17 5.62
N THR A 41 -1.38 -14.09 5.53
CA THR A 41 -2.81 -14.17 5.36
C THR A 41 -3.06 -15.16 4.22
N PRO A 42 -3.88 -16.22 4.41
CA PRO A 42 -4.23 -17.10 3.31
C PRO A 42 -4.73 -16.19 2.19
N HIS A 43 -4.14 -16.34 1.00
CA HIS A 43 -4.20 -15.37 -0.08
C HIS A 43 -5.67 -15.06 -0.38
N SER A 44 -6.20 -14.00 0.21
CA SER A 44 -7.52 -13.54 -0.16
C SER A 44 -7.31 -13.02 -1.56
N GLY A 45 -7.84 -13.75 -2.55
CA GLY A 45 -7.78 -13.32 -3.94
C GLY A 45 -8.18 -11.86 -4.04
N LEU A 46 -7.69 -11.19 -5.09
CA LEU A 46 -7.97 -9.77 -5.33
C LEU A 46 -9.47 -9.47 -5.06
N SER A 47 -9.73 -8.46 -4.23
CA SER A 47 -11.10 -7.98 -3.98
C SER A 47 -11.68 -7.36 -5.23
N ARG A 48 -13.01 -7.27 -5.34
CA ARG A 48 -13.64 -6.68 -6.53
C ARG A 48 -13.26 -5.20 -6.65
N VAL A 49 -13.19 -4.69 -7.87
CA VAL A 49 -12.87 -3.27 -8.14
C VAL A 49 -13.78 -2.30 -7.36
N ALA A 50 -15.05 -2.66 -7.16
CA ALA A 50 -15.99 -1.84 -6.40
C ALA A 50 -15.60 -1.67 -4.91
N ASP A 51 -14.84 -2.61 -4.37
CA ASP A 51 -14.39 -2.65 -2.98
C ASP A 51 -13.05 -1.90 -2.78
N TRP A 52 -12.38 -1.52 -3.88
CA TRP A 52 -11.13 -0.77 -3.81
C TRP A 52 -11.39 0.67 -3.35
N PRO A 53 -10.52 1.25 -2.51
CA PRO A 53 -10.68 2.63 -2.08
C PRO A 53 -10.64 3.58 -3.28
N GLN A 54 -11.47 4.62 -3.24
CA GLN A 54 -11.38 5.76 -4.15
C GLN A 54 -10.26 6.69 -3.68
N LEU A 55 -9.59 7.34 -4.63
CA LEU A 55 -8.45 8.22 -4.37
C LEU A 55 -8.75 9.36 -3.38
N ASP A 56 -9.95 9.94 -3.45
CA ASP A 56 -10.41 11.00 -2.54
C ASP A 56 -10.64 10.53 -1.08
N ARG A 57 -10.85 9.22 -0.89
CA ARG A 57 -11.05 8.57 0.42
C ARG A 57 -9.85 7.74 0.85
N ALA A 58 -8.84 7.61 0.01
CA ALA A 58 -7.68 6.77 0.27
C ALA A 58 -6.75 7.42 1.30
N ASN A 59 -6.21 6.59 2.19
CA ASN A 59 -5.26 7.02 3.20
C ASN A 59 -3.83 6.83 2.66
N ALA A 60 -3.14 7.94 2.39
CA ALA A 60 -1.76 7.92 1.90
C ALA A 60 -0.82 7.07 2.76
N ILE A 61 -1.01 7.04 4.09
CA ILE A 61 -0.17 6.24 4.99
C ILE A 61 -0.42 4.74 4.81
N ALA A 62 -1.66 4.34 4.54
CA ALA A 62 -1.98 2.94 4.23
C ALA A 62 -1.42 2.49 2.88
N LEU A 63 -0.97 3.45 2.06
CA LEU A 63 -0.35 3.24 0.75
C LEU A 63 1.17 3.46 0.79
N GLY A 64 1.78 3.35 1.97
CA GLY A 64 3.24 3.38 2.14
C GLY A 64 3.85 4.74 2.49
N VAL A 65 3.07 5.84 2.46
CA VAL A 65 3.60 7.14 2.89
C VAL A 65 3.98 7.10 4.37
N ARG A 66 5.29 7.17 4.63
CA ARG A 66 5.82 7.12 6.00
C ARG A 66 5.31 8.30 6.83
N ARG A 67 4.82 7.98 8.04
CA ARG A 67 4.42 9.00 9.02
C ARG A 67 5.65 9.77 9.50
N PRO A 68 5.65 11.11 9.45
CA PRO A 68 6.67 11.89 10.12
C PRO A 68 6.47 11.82 11.63
N ARG A 69 7.52 12.20 12.38
CA ARG A 69 7.37 12.49 13.80
C ARG A 69 6.36 13.64 13.95
N ARG A 70 5.35 13.45 14.80
CA ARG A 70 4.34 14.47 15.10
C ARG A 70 4.73 15.25 16.35
N ILE A 71 4.51 16.55 16.33
CA ILE A 71 4.57 17.41 17.52
C ILE A 71 3.12 17.83 17.83
N ALA A 72 2.63 17.49 19.03
CA ALA A 72 1.27 17.82 19.48
C ALA A 72 0.16 17.45 18.45
N ASP A 73 -0.75 18.38 18.17
CA ASP A 73 -1.95 18.18 17.35
C ASP A 73 -1.74 18.43 15.85
N GLU A 74 -0.50 18.37 15.37
CA GLU A 74 -0.19 18.51 13.95
C GLU A 74 -0.93 17.49 13.08
N ARG A 75 -1.29 17.86 11.85
CA ARG A 75 -1.91 16.95 10.88
C ARG A 75 -1.11 15.64 10.75
N PRO A 76 -1.77 14.48 10.52
CA PRO A 76 -1.08 13.20 10.36
C PRO A 76 0.02 13.22 9.28
N LEU A 77 -0.19 14.04 8.25
CA LEU A 77 0.82 14.38 7.26
C LEU A 77 0.92 15.91 7.13
N PRO A 78 2.13 16.49 7.13
CA PRO A 78 2.33 17.89 6.80
C PRO A 78 1.92 18.15 5.34
N ARG A 79 1.71 19.43 5.03
CA ARG A 79 1.47 19.85 3.64
C ARG A 79 2.64 19.39 2.78
N TYR A 80 2.33 18.86 1.61
CA TYR A 80 3.35 18.46 0.66
C TYR A 80 4.11 19.69 0.17
N VAL A 81 5.43 19.58 0.08
CA VAL A 81 6.31 20.57 -0.54
C VAL A 81 6.70 20.02 -1.90
N VAL A 82 6.45 20.81 -2.94
CA VAL A 82 6.72 20.44 -4.33
C VAL A 82 8.21 20.13 -4.52
N ARG A 83 8.51 19.04 -5.23
CA ARG A 83 9.86 18.64 -5.58
C ARG A 83 10.24 19.19 -6.96
N ASP A 84 11.53 19.30 -7.19
CA ASP A 84 12.15 19.66 -8.46
C ASP A 84 11.67 18.79 -9.64
N CYS A 85 11.45 17.49 -9.41
CA CYS A 85 10.96 16.58 -10.45
C CYS A 85 9.44 16.62 -10.69
N ALA A 86 8.68 17.47 -9.97
CA ALA A 86 7.22 17.41 -9.96
C ALA A 86 6.59 17.60 -11.34
N ASP A 87 7.03 18.59 -12.12
CA ASP A 87 6.43 18.85 -13.44
C ASP A 87 6.62 17.68 -14.42
N ALA A 88 7.82 17.08 -14.40
CA ALA A 88 8.13 15.92 -15.21
C ALA A 88 7.33 14.69 -14.75
N LEU A 89 7.27 14.44 -13.45
CA LEU A 89 6.50 13.35 -12.88
C LEU A 89 5.01 13.48 -13.19
N ASP A 90 4.45 14.67 -13.04
CA ASP A 90 3.07 14.99 -13.37
C ASP A 90 2.75 14.71 -14.85
N ALA A 91 3.67 15.06 -15.76
CA ALA A 91 3.51 14.75 -17.17
C ALA A 91 3.49 13.23 -17.42
N GLN A 92 4.37 12.46 -16.77
CA GLN A 92 4.40 11.00 -16.88
C GLN A 92 3.14 10.35 -16.30
N VAL A 93 2.67 10.81 -15.13
CA VAL A 93 1.43 10.29 -14.52
C VAL A 93 0.22 10.60 -15.41
N ARG A 94 0.11 11.79 -16.00
CA ARG A 94 -0.96 12.11 -16.95
C ARG A 94 -0.90 11.26 -18.23
N ALA A 95 0.29 11.00 -18.75
CA ALA A 95 0.46 10.12 -19.90
C ALA A 95 0.00 8.70 -19.54
N ALA A 96 0.47 8.16 -18.41
CA ALA A 96 0.09 6.84 -17.94
C ALA A 96 -1.41 6.70 -17.63
N ALA A 97 -2.06 7.77 -17.13
CA ALA A 97 -3.50 7.76 -16.90
C ALA A 97 -4.30 7.65 -18.22
N ARG A 98 -3.79 8.20 -19.33
CA ARG A 98 -4.46 8.12 -20.65
C ARG A 98 -4.13 6.84 -21.40
N GLU A 99 -2.89 6.40 -21.31
CA GLU A 99 -2.32 5.37 -22.20
C GLU A 99 -2.07 4.04 -21.47
N GLY A 100 -2.16 4.02 -20.14
CA GLY A 100 -1.62 2.94 -19.31
C GLY A 100 -0.10 2.98 -19.23
N GLY A 101 0.51 1.90 -18.73
CA GLY A 101 1.96 1.77 -18.62
C GLY A 101 2.47 1.94 -17.19
N LEU A 102 3.79 2.07 -17.04
CA LEU A 102 4.48 2.11 -15.75
C LEU A 102 5.16 3.48 -15.55
N VAL A 103 4.88 4.10 -14.41
CA VAL A 103 5.68 5.21 -13.86
C VAL A 103 6.39 4.70 -12.62
N LEU A 104 7.72 4.73 -12.65
CA LEU A 104 8.58 4.31 -11.55
C LEU A 104 9.33 5.51 -10.98
N VAL A 105 9.22 5.74 -9.67
CA VAL A 105 10.00 6.74 -8.95
C VAL A 105 11.10 6.04 -8.14
N THR A 106 12.35 6.30 -8.48
CA THR A 106 13.52 5.80 -7.74
C THR A 106 14.12 6.89 -6.84
N GLY A 107 15.15 6.53 -6.07
CA GLY A 107 15.79 7.40 -5.10
C GLY A 107 16.26 6.68 -3.85
N GLU A 108 17.16 7.34 -3.13
CA GLU A 108 17.72 6.87 -1.85
C GLU A 108 16.65 6.60 -0.78
N PRO A 109 16.96 5.80 0.26
CA PRO A 109 16.08 5.63 1.41
C PRO A 109 15.64 6.97 2.01
N LEU A 110 14.36 7.06 2.39
CA LEU A 110 13.77 8.26 3.03
C LEU A 110 13.80 9.56 2.21
N SER A 111 14.19 9.53 0.93
CA SER A 111 14.12 10.68 0.00
C SER A 111 12.69 11.21 -0.21
N GLY A 112 11.67 10.40 0.12
CA GLY A 112 10.25 10.78 0.02
C GLY A 112 9.57 10.35 -1.28
N LYS A 113 10.13 9.36 -2.00
CA LYS A 113 9.57 8.78 -3.24
C LYS A 113 8.06 8.55 -3.18
N THR A 114 7.60 7.78 -2.20
CA THR A 114 6.20 7.42 -2.00
C THR A 114 5.33 8.66 -1.77
N ARG A 115 5.82 9.64 -1.00
CA ARG A 115 5.10 10.90 -0.76
C ARG A 115 5.01 11.76 -2.02
N THR A 116 6.06 11.80 -2.81
CA THR A 116 6.12 12.54 -4.08
C THR A 116 5.21 11.92 -5.14
N LEU A 117 5.28 10.60 -5.32
CA LEU A 117 4.39 9.89 -6.24
C LEU A 117 2.92 9.99 -5.81
N TRP A 118 2.65 9.98 -4.50
CA TRP A 118 1.30 10.15 -3.98
C TRP A 118 0.73 11.54 -4.32
N ALA A 119 1.55 12.58 -4.20
CA ALA A 119 1.15 13.93 -4.56
C ALA A 119 0.84 14.04 -6.06
N ALA A 120 1.67 13.43 -6.92
CA ALA A 120 1.42 13.38 -8.36
C ALA A 120 0.16 12.59 -8.72
N LEU A 121 -0.07 11.42 -8.10
CA LEU A 121 -1.30 10.64 -8.24
C LEU A 121 -2.53 11.50 -7.91
N PHE A 122 -2.53 12.13 -6.73
CA PHE A 122 -3.67 12.93 -6.24
C PHE A 122 -3.94 14.18 -7.11
N THR A 123 -2.91 14.72 -7.76
CA THR A 123 -3.02 15.92 -8.59
C THR A 123 -3.55 15.61 -9.99
N ASN A 124 -3.27 14.41 -10.52
CA ASN A 124 -3.45 14.12 -11.94
C ASN A 124 -4.55 13.10 -12.26
N LEU A 125 -5.08 12.38 -11.25
CA LEU A 125 -6.17 11.41 -11.43
C LEU A 125 -7.44 11.92 -10.76
N SER A 126 -8.59 11.38 -11.21
CA SER A 126 -9.87 11.70 -10.60
C SER A 126 -9.93 11.22 -9.15
N GLY A 127 -10.57 11.99 -8.28
CA GLY A 127 -10.85 11.55 -6.90
C GLY A 127 -11.63 10.22 -6.84
N THR A 128 -12.40 9.90 -7.88
CA THR A 128 -13.19 8.65 -7.97
C THR A 128 -12.39 7.44 -8.44
N THR A 129 -11.14 7.62 -8.90
CA THR A 129 -10.28 6.54 -9.37
C THR A 129 -10.07 5.51 -8.26
N ARG A 130 -10.22 4.22 -8.58
CA ARG A 130 -10.06 3.10 -7.66
C ARG A 130 -8.59 2.69 -7.56
N ILE A 131 -8.08 2.55 -6.36
CA ILE A 131 -6.67 2.21 -6.11
C ILE A 131 -6.57 0.76 -5.66
N LEU A 132 -5.87 -0.06 -6.43
CA LEU A 132 -5.39 -1.36 -5.95
C LEU A 132 -3.98 -1.19 -5.39
N HIS A 133 -3.81 -1.46 -4.10
CA HIS A 133 -2.51 -1.58 -3.44
C HIS A 133 -2.39 -2.95 -2.80
N PRO A 134 -1.86 -3.95 -3.53
CA PRO A 134 -1.67 -5.28 -2.98
C PRO A 134 -0.53 -5.26 -1.95
N ALA A 135 -0.59 -6.17 -0.98
CA ALA A 135 0.57 -6.44 -0.14
C ALA A 135 1.67 -7.13 -0.98
N PRO A 136 2.96 -6.96 -0.65
CA PRO A 136 4.04 -7.71 -1.30
C PRO A 136 3.77 -9.22 -1.33
N GLY A 137 4.05 -9.86 -2.46
CA GLY A 137 3.76 -11.28 -2.68
C GLY A 137 2.29 -11.64 -2.92
N THR A 138 1.37 -10.68 -3.00
CA THR A 138 -0.03 -10.95 -3.42
C THR A 138 -0.04 -11.53 -4.82
N ASP A 139 -0.81 -12.60 -5.02
CA ASP A 139 -1.02 -13.19 -6.33
C ASP A 139 -1.86 -12.27 -7.22
N LEU A 140 -1.25 -11.75 -8.28
CA LEU A 140 -1.87 -10.88 -9.27
C LEU A 140 -2.45 -11.66 -10.46
N ARG A 141 -2.43 -13.00 -10.42
CA ARG A 141 -3.17 -13.82 -11.39
C ARG A 141 -4.66 -13.49 -11.28
N GLY A 142 -5.33 -13.27 -12.40
CA GLY A 142 -6.72 -12.85 -12.46
C GLY A 142 -6.96 -11.34 -12.34
N LEU A 143 -5.92 -10.52 -12.06
CA LEU A 143 -6.04 -9.05 -12.04
C LEU A 143 -6.59 -8.52 -13.36
N THR A 144 -6.01 -8.96 -14.48
CA THR A 144 -6.41 -8.52 -15.82
C THR A 144 -7.88 -8.87 -16.11
N ASP A 145 -8.33 -10.06 -15.73
CA ASP A 145 -9.72 -10.50 -15.94
C ASP A 145 -10.71 -9.66 -15.13
N MET A 146 -10.38 -9.40 -13.86
CA MET A 146 -11.15 -8.50 -13.03
C MET A 146 -11.22 -7.09 -13.61
N LEU A 147 -10.08 -6.56 -14.09
CA LEU A 147 -10.01 -5.24 -14.69
C LEU A 147 -10.71 -5.14 -16.04
N ARG A 148 -10.94 -6.24 -16.76
CA ARG A 148 -11.83 -6.27 -17.94
C ARG A 148 -13.29 -6.15 -17.55
N ALA A 149 -13.67 -6.70 -16.39
CA ALA A 149 -15.03 -6.67 -15.87
C ALA A 149 -15.38 -5.37 -15.10
N ARG A 150 -14.48 -4.38 -15.06
CA ARG A 150 -14.63 -3.18 -14.22
C ARG A 150 -15.64 -2.14 -14.73
N GLY A 151 -16.14 -2.30 -15.96
CA GLY A 151 -16.95 -1.27 -16.64
C GLY A 151 -16.16 0.03 -16.83
N ASP A 152 -16.79 1.17 -16.56
CA ASP A 152 -16.20 2.50 -16.73
C ASP A 152 -15.35 2.97 -15.53
N ALA A 153 -15.13 2.10 -14.55
CA ALA A 153 -14.30 2.46 -13.39
C ALA A 153 -12.84 2.74 -13.82
N GLU A 154 -12.37 3.95 -13.52
CA GLU A 154 -10.96 4.28 -13.59
C GLU A 154 -10.21 3.56 -12.47
N CYS A 155 -9.12 2.89 -12.81
CA CYS A 155 -8.31 2.13 -11.86
C CYS A 155 -6.83 2.47 -11.99
N VAL A 156 -6.12 2.44 -10.86
CA VAL A 156 -4.66 2.53 -10.80
C VAL A 156 -4.10 1.40 -9.94
N LEU A 157 -3.00 0.80 -10.39
CA LEU A 157 -2.23 -0.14 -9.59
C LEU A 157 -1.10 0.63 -8.90
N TRP A 158 -1.09 0.61 -7.57
CA TRP A 158 -0.11 1.29 -6.73
C TRP A 158 0.81 0.28 -6.04
N LEU A 159 2.09 0.29 -6.41
CA LEU A 159 3.11 -0.65 -5.94
C LEU A 159 4.25 0.11 -5.26
N ASP A 160 4.09 0.36 -3.96
CA ASP A 160 5.20 0.86 -3.14
C ASP A 160 6.22 -0.29 -2.94
N ASP A 161 7.50 0.01 -3.15
CA ASP A 161 8.62 -0.95 -3.17
C ASP A 161 8.36 -2.10 -4.17
N LEU A 162 8.38 -1.75 -5.46
CA LEU A 162 8.02 -2.62 -6.60
C LEU A 162 8.74 -3.97 -6.62
N ASP A 163 9.98 -4.03 -6.14
CA ASP A 163 10.78 -5.25 -6.05
C ASP A 163 10.08 -6.36 -5.23
N GLY A 164 9.27 -5.99 -4.24
CA GLY A 164 8.42 -6.93 -3.48
C GLY A 164 7.19 -7.46 -4.24
N HIS A 165 6.93 -6.95 -5.44
CA HIS A 165 5.80 -7.33 -6.29
C HIS A 165 6.22 -7.95 -7.62
N LEU A 166 7.52 -8.10 -7.88
CA LEU A 166 8.02 -8.76 -9.09
C LEU A 166 7.97 -10.29 -8.96
N GLY A 167 7.87 -10.97 -10.10
CA GLY A 167 7.94 -12.44 -10.17
C GLY A 167 6.74 -13.09 -10.86
N GLU A 168 6.73 -14.42 -10.92
CA GLU A 168 5.76 -15.22 -11.69
C GLU A 168 4.30 -14.95 -11.29
N HIS A 169 4.04 -14.82 -9.99
CA HIS A 169 2.71 -14.52 -9.44
C HIS A 169 2.44 -13.03 -9.26
N GLY A 170 3.46 -12.18 -9.45
CA GLY A 170 3.36 -10.73 -9.31
C GLY A 170 3.22 -9.99 -10.64
N LEU A 171 3.89 -8.84 -10.73
CA LEU A 171 4.02 -8.06 -11.93
C LEU A 171 5.13 -8.63 -12.81
N THR A 172 4.76 -8.99 -14.04
CA THR A 172 5.66 -9.43 -15.11
C THR A 172 5.58 -8.46 -16.28
N ALA A 173 6.55 -8.49 -17.19
CA ALA A 173 6.50 -7.69 -18.42
C ALA A 173 5.23 -7.96 -19.25
N ALA A 174 4.82 -9.23 -19.34
CA ALA A 174 3.59 -9.62 -20.02
C ALA A 174 2.34 -9.02 -19.34
N ARG A 175 2.27 -9.07 -18.00
CA ARG A 175 1.15 -8.50 -17.25
C ARG A 175 1.13 -6.98 -17.33
N LEU A 176 2.29 -6.32 -17.29
CA LEU A 176 2.38 -4.88 -17.50
C LEU A 176 1.87 -4.48 -18.90
N ALA A 177 2.20 -5.25 -19.94
CA ALA A 177 1.68 -5.02 -21.28
C ALA A 177 0.15 -5.19 -21.37
N GLU A 178 -0.42 -6.14 -20.64
CA GLU A 178 -1.88 -6.29 -20.54
C GLU A 178 -2.54 -5.12 -19.82
N LEU A 179 -1.98 -4.67 -18.70
CA LEU A 179 -2.47 -3.51 -17.95
C LEU A 179 -2.42 -2.24 -18.82
N ALA A 180 -1.35 -2.06 -19.59
CA ALA A 180 -1.23 -0.95 -20.53
C ALA A 180 -2.33 -0.99 -21.61
N ARG A 181 -2.63 -2.16 -22.20
CA ARG A 181 -3.75 -2.29 -23.16
C ARG A 181 -5.11 -1.99 -22.55
N LEU A 182 -5.27 -2.27 -21.26
CA LEU A 182 -6.46 -1.90 -20.49
C LEU A 182 -6.45 -0.45 -20.01
N ARG A 183 -5.43 0.35 -20.36
CA ARG A 183 -5.23 1.73 -19.89
C ARG A 183 -5.26 1.86 -18.37
N VAL A 184 -4.67 0.87 -17.68
CA VAL A 184 -4.50 0.91 -16.22
C VAL A 184 -3.06 1.34 -15.93
N PRO A 185 -2.83 2.56 -15.43
CA PRO A 185 -1.51 2.98 -14.98
C PRO A 185 -1.03 2.12 -13.81
N VAL A 186 0.24 1.76 -13.85
CA VAL A 186 1.00 1.22 -12.72
C VAL A 186 1.89 2.34 -12.21
N LEU A 187 1.66 2.78 -10.99
CA LEU A 187 2.48 3.77 -10.30
C LEU A 187 3.27 3.06 -9.21
N ALA A 188 4.58 3.17 -9.26
CA ALA A 188 5.45 2.39 -8.41
C ALA A 188 6.65 3.18 -7.87
N THR A 189 7.18 2.71 -6.74
CA THR A 189 8.44 3.21 -6.17
C THR A 189 9.46 2.07 -6.07
N MET A 190 10.74 2.39 -6.05
CA MET A 190 11.81 1.43 -5.78
C MET A 190 13.03 2.17 -5.22
N SER A 191 13.90 1.52 -4.47
CA SER A 191 15.22 2.09 -4.15
C SER A 191 16.10 2.11 -5.41
N ASP A 192 17.12 2.97 -5.44
CA ASP A 192 18.10 2.95 -6.54
C ASP A 192 18.85 1.61 -6.59
N GLU A 193 19.20 1.03 -5.44
CA GLU A 193 19.86 -0.28 -5.33
C GLU A 193 19.02 -1.41 -5.95
N ALA A 194 17.74 -1.48 -5.59
CA ALA A 194 16.85 -2.50 -6.16
C ALA A 194 16.59 -2.26 -7.65
N TYR A 195 16.51 -0.99 -8.07
CA TYR A 195 16.39 -0.65 -9.49
C TYR A 195 17.61 -1.12 -10.27
N ASP A 196 18.81 -0.88 -9.77
CA ASP A 196 20.06 -1.31 -10.41
C ASP A 196 20.16 -2.83 -10.50
N ALA A 197 19.71 -3.56 -9.47
CA ALA A 197 19.66 -5.02 -9.48
C ALA A 197 18.71 -5.59 -10.55
N HIS A 198 17.68 -4.85 -10.95
CA HIS A 198 16.69 -5.28 -11.94
C HIS A 198 16.85 -4.62 -13.33
N ARG A 199 17.65 -3.55 -13.43
CA ARG A 199 17.86 -2.80 -14.67
C ARG A 199 18.60 -3.61 -15.73
N PHE A 200 19.57 -4.41 -15.30
CA PHE A 200 20.32 -5.31 -16.16
C PHE A 200 19.73 -6.70 -15.99
N GLY A 201 18.92 -7.14 -16.96
CA GLY A 201 18.31 -8.48 -16.90
C GLY A 201 19.38 -9.54 -16.64
N SER A 202 19.23 -10.28 -15.54
CA SER A 202 19.98 -11.51 -15.27
C SER A 202 19.36 -12.67 -16.05
#